data_AF-A0A9X0CJ28-F1
#
_entry.id   AF-A0A9X0CJ28-F1
#
_cell.length_a   1.000
_cell.length_b   1.000
_cell.length_c   1.000
_cell.angle_alpha   90.00
_cell.angle_beta   90.00
_cell.angle_gamma   90.00
#
_symmetry.space_group_name_H-M   'P 1'
#
loop_
_entity.id
_entity.type
_entity.pdbx_description
1 polymer ?
#
loop_
_entity_poly.entity_id
_entity_poly.type
_entity_poly.pdbx_seq_one_letter_code
_entity_poly.pdbx_strand_id
1 'polypeptide(L)'
;MVGTFWTTKNKSEEIPCEFTVTIESDDVDRMVNSDPDHAATISGTATCAALSATPMTITEGHFQFLSQSAEYIDTKEMLYRMILTGIRGKTFSFRGVKYVKNNSFGEVGLEDTTTLFVTVYQGKNFSGKPVGNAKLFVTLPNFMKQLAATEITNTQSKVEKLKWESRFYDFFIGSLWIFIVLLRQRRVTLISTHRRG
;
A
#
# COMPACT_ATOMS: atom_id res chain seq x y z
N MET A 1 -2.09 -7.85 1.15
CA MET A 1 -1.54 -7.68 -0.22
C MET A 1 -1.04 -9.02 -0.69
N VAL A 2 -1.21 -9.35 -1.95
CA VAL A 2 -0.69 -10.59 -2.56
C VAL A 2 0.17 -10.21 -3.75
N GLY A 3 1.12 -11.07 -4.12
CA GLY A 3 1.92 -10.81 -5.31
C GLY A 3 3.00 -11.85 -5.53
N THR A 4 3.95 -11.47 -6.37
CA THR A 4 4.99 -12.37 -6.86
C THR A 4 6.35 -11.86 -6.43
N PHE A 5 7.22 -12.79 -6.05
CA PHE A 5 8.62 -12.56 -5.71
C PHE A 5 9.52 -13.29 -6.71
N TRP A 6 10.62 -12.64 -7.06
CA TRP A 6 11.67 -13.16 -7.93
C TRP A 6 13.01 -13.08 -7.22
N THR A 7 13.75 -14.19 -7.17
CA THR A 7 15.09 -14.20 -6.58
C THR A 7 16.09 -13.55 -7.54
N THR A 8 17.21 -13.03 -7.01
CA THR A 8 18.29 -12.55 -7.90
C THR A 8 18.98 -13.67 -8.69
N LYS A 9 18.81 -14.94 -8.28
CA LYS A 9 19.43 -16.11 -8.94
C LYS A 9 18.57 -16.63 -10.10
N ASN A 10 17.25 -16.55 -9.96
CA ASN A 10 16.29 -17.02 -10.94
C ASN A 10 15.17 -15.98 -11.09
N LYS A 11 15.25 -15.17 -12.16
CA LYS A 11 14.30 -14.07 -12.43
C LYS A 11 13.04 -14.53 -13.18
N SER A 12 13.01 -15.76 -13.70
CA SER A 12 11.86 -16.31 -14.43
C SER A 12 10.91 -17.11 -13.53
N GLU A 13 11.35 -17.47 -12.33
CA GLU A 13 10.53 -18.21 -11.37
C GLU A 13 9.71 -17.26 -10.51
N GLU A 14 8.39 -17.34 -10.68
CA GLU A 14 7.41 -16.57 -9.94
C GLU A 14 7.04 -17.29 -8.64
N ILE A 15 7.37 -16.68 -7.50
CA ILE A 15 7.07 -17.26 -6.19
C ILE A 15 5.98 -16.44 -5.52
N PRO A 16 4.78 -17.01 -5.26
CA PRO A 16 3.70 -16.29 -4.58
C PRO A 16 4.11 -15.86 -3.17
N CYS A 17 3.81 -14.61 -2.83
CA CYS A 17 4.03 -14.05 -1.50
C CYS A 17 2.82 -13.21 -1.06
N GLU A 18 2.54 -13.25 0.24
CA GLU A 18 1.41 -12.56 0.87
C GLU A 18 1.91 -11.72 2.04
N PHE A 19 1.31 -10.55 2.22
CA PHE A 19 1.68 -9.56 3.21
C PHE A 19 0.43 -8.99 3.86
N THR A 20 0.30 -9.16 5.16
CA THR A 20 -0.80 -8.61 5.96
C THR A 20 -0.21 -7.62 6.93
N VAL A 21 -0.62 -6.37 6.82
CA VAL A 21 -0.03 -5.27 7.58
C VAL A 21 -1.10 -4.37 8.16
N THR A 22 -0.80 -3.82 9.33
CA THR A 22 -1.54 -2.72 9.97
C THR A 22 -0.60 -1.52 10.02
N ILE A 23 -1.10 -0.35 9.66
CA ILE A 23 -0.37 0.92 9.73
C ILE A 23 -1.02 1.77 10.81
N GLU A 24 -0.22 2.26 11.75
CA GLU A 24 -0.68 3.08 12.87
C GLU A 24 0.08 4.40 12.87
N SER A 25 -0.64 5.50 13.08
CA SER A 25 -0.12 6.87 13.04
C SER A 25 -0.60 7.58 14.30
N ASP A 26 0.34 8.12 15.09
CA ASP A 26 0.03 8.85 16.32
C ASP A 26 -0.35 10.31 16.07
N ASP A 27 -0.16 10.81 14.84
CA ASP A 27 -0.45 12.20 14.45
C ASP A 27 -1.02 12.25 13.03
N VAL A 28 -2.35 12.14 12.95
CA VAL A 28 -3.08 12.21 11.68
C VAL A 28 -2.94 13.58 11.01
N ASP A 29 -2.75 14.67 11.77
CA ASP A 29 -2.62 16.01 11.18
C ASP A 29 -1.30 16.13 10.42
N ARG A 30 -0.19 15.72 11.03
CA ARG A 30 1.10 15.68 10.34
C ARG A 30 1.07 14.77 9.11
N MET A 31 0.39 13.64 9.21
CA MET A 31 0.23 12.71 8.10
C MET A 31 -0.51 13.35 6.92
N VAL A 32 -1.69 13.96 7.14
CA VAL A 32 -2.50 14.58 6.06
C VAL A 32 -1.91 15.91 5.56
N ASN A 33 -1.00 16.53 6.31
CA ASN A 33 -0.25 17.70 5.83
C ASN A 33 1.05 17.30 5.12
N SER A 34 1.31 16.00 4.93
CA SER A 34 2.54 15.47 4.30
C SER A 34 3.83 15.97 4.97
N ASP A 35 3.82 16.06 6.30
CA ASP A 35 5.01 16.38 7.08
C ASP A 35 6.10 15.32 6.80
N PRO A 36 7.30 15.72 6.33
CA PRO A 36 8.38 14.77 6.05
C PRO A 36 8.86 14.01 7.29
N ASP A 37 8.62 14.56 8.49
CA ASP A 37 8.98 13.94 9.76
C ASP A 37 7.82 13.16 10.40
N HIS A 38 6.67 13.06 9.71
CA HIS A 38 5.59 12.20 10.18
C HIS A 38 6.04 10.74 10.21
N ALA A 39 5.90 10.09 11.36
CA ALA A 39 6.18 8.67 11.52
C ALA A 39 4.88 7.88 11.74
N ALA A 40 4.68 6.87 10.91
CA ALA A 40 3.72 5.80 11.15
C ALA A 40 4.44 4.47 11.29
N THR A 41 3.93 3.59 12.13
CA THR A 41 4.49 2.25 12.36
C THR A 41 3.77 1.22 11.49
N ILE A 42 4.46 0.11 11.23
CA ILE A 42 3.90 -1.04 10.51
C ILE A 42 4.05 -2.28 11.39
N SER A 43 2.96 -3.00 11.59
CA SER A 43 2.94 -4.32 12.22
C SER A 43 2.27 -5.34 11.31
N GLY A 44 2.50 -6.64 11.55
CA GLY A 44 1.86 -7.71 10.79
C GLY A 44 2.80 -8.86 10.40
N THR A 45 2.47 -9.55 9.30
CA THR A 45 3.15 -10.77 8.86
C THR A 45 3.38 -10.81 7.35
N ALA A 46 4.38 -11.59 6.95
CA ALA A 46 4.73 -11.85 5.56
C ALA A 46 4.96 -13.35 5.33
N THR A 47 4.36 -13.91 4.28
CA THR A 47 4.55 -15.30 3.86
C THR A 47 5.17 -15.30 2.48
N CYS A 48 6.34 -15.93 2.33
CA CYS A 48 7.07 -15.97 1.07
C CYS A 48 8.06 -17.14 1.07
N ALA A 49 7.72 -18.23 0.37
CA ALA A 49 8.48 -19.50 0.42
C ALA A 49 9.94 -19.36 -0.03
N ALA A 50 10.22 -18.37 -0.89
CA ALA A 50 11.58 -18.02 -1.32
C ALA A 50 12.49 -17.54 -0.17
N LEU A 51 11.90 -16.97 0.87
CA LEU A 51 12.62 -16.32 1.98
C LEU A 51 12.62 -17.21 3.23
N SER A 52 11.46 -17.80 3.53
CA SER A 52 11.21 -18.62 4.72
C SER A 52 10.13 -19.66 4.46
N ALA A 53 10.30 -20.87 5.00
CA ALA A 53 9.31 -21.94 4.92
C ALA A 53 8.07 -21.69 5.80
N THR A 54 8.17 -20.76 6.76
CA THR A 54 7.07 -20.36 7.65
C THR A 54 6.84 -18.85 7.57
N PRO A 55 5.66 -18.36 7.98
CA PRO A 55 5.40 -16.92 8.07
C PRO A 55 6.46 -16.19 8.90
N MET A 56 6.78 -14.97 8.48
CA MET A 56 7.70 -14.05 9.15
C MET A 56 6.90 -12.91 9.78
N THR A 57 7.31 -12.46 10.96
CA THR A 57 6.67 -11.33 11.66
C THR A 57 7.41 -10.04 11.33
N ILE A 58 6.65 -8.95 11.17
CA ILE A 58 7.22 -7.60 11.09
C ILE A 58 7.58 -7.16 12.52
N THR A 59 8.88 -7.01 12.78
CA THR A 59 9.39 -6.65 14.13
C THR A 59 9.78 -5.18 14.25
N GLU A 60 10.10 -4.54 13.13
CA GLU A 60 10.40 -3.11 13.03
C GLU A 60 9.78 -2.63 11.73
N GLY A 61 8.89 -1.63 11.78
CA GLY A 61 8.12 -1.20 10.63
C GLY A 61 7.90 0.30 10.63
N HIS A 62 8.22 0.94 9.52
CA HIS A 62 8.09 2.37 9.30
C HIS A 62 7.38 2.64 7.99
N PHE A 63 6.34 3.47 8.06
CA PHE A 63 5.58 3.94 6.93
C PHE A 63 5.77 5.45 6.76
N GLN A 64 6.07 5.88 5.53
CA GLN A 64 6.06 7.29 5.15
C GLN A 64 4.97 7.51 4.10
N PHE A 65 4.10 8.48 4.35
CA PHE A 65 2.98 8.80 3.47
C PHE A 65 3.30 9.98 2.56
N LEU A 66 3.06 9.81 1.25
CA LEU A 66 3.18 10.83 0.19
C LEU A 66 4.43 11.74 0.27
N SER A 67 5.59 11.15 0.55
CA SER A 67 6.88 11.84 0.42
C SER A 67 7.13 12.22 -1.04
N GLN A 68 7.85 13.32 -1.29
CA GLN A 68 8.25 13.68 -2.65
C GLN A 68 9.19 12.61 -3.21
N SER A 69 8.90 12.10 -4.41
CA SER A 69 9.81 11.17 -5.09
C SER A 69 11.12 11.87 -5.41
N ALA A 70 12.22 11.23 -5.07
CA ALA A 70 13.56 11.65 -5.50
C ALA A 70 13.87 11.18 -6.93
N GLU A 71 13.10 10.22 -7.45
CA GLU A 71 13.34 9.56 -8.73
C GLU A 71 12.45 10.12 -9.86
N TYR A 72 11.23 10.54 -9.54
CA TYR A 72 10.25 10.99 -10.51
C TYR A 72 9.71 12.40 -10.19
N ILE A 73 9.73 13.28 -11.19
CA ILE A 73 9.12 14.62 -11.11
C ILE A 73 7.61 14.48 -10.93
N ASP A 74 6.99 15.39 -10.16
CA ASP A 74 5.54 15.43 -9.90
C ASP A 74 4.93 14.10 -9.40
N THR A 75 5.76 13.30 -8.72
CA THR A 75 5.36 12.00 -8.16
C THR A 75 5.56 12.00 -6.67
N LYS A 76 4.56 11.52 -5.95
CA LYS A 76 4.64 11.22 -4.51
C LYS A 76 4.89 9.72 -4.33
N GLU A 77 5.49 9.37 -3.20
CA GLU A 77 5.80 7.99 -2.83
C GLU A 77 5.18 7.65 -1.49
N MET A 78 4.64 6.44 -1.39
CA MET A 78 4.37 5.79 -0.11
C MET A 78 5.47 4.77 0.14
N LEU A 79 6.24 4.96 1.21
CA LEU A 79 7.40 4.14 1.54
C LEU A 79 7.08 3.17 2.68
N TYR A 80 7.41 1.91 2.46
CA TYR A 80 7.27 0.81 3.41
C TYR A 80 8.66 0.30 3.74
N ARG A 81 9.14 0.51 4.96
CA ARG A 81 10.43 -0.04 5.41
C ARG A 81 10.19 -0.95 6.60
N MET A 82 10.50 -2.23 6.46
CA MET A 82 10.24 -3.19 7.53
C MET A 82 11.33 -4.25 7.66
N ILE A 83 11.51 -4.74 8.88
CA ILE A 83 12.32 -5.92 9.20
C ILE A 83 11.38 -7.10 9.42
N LEU A 84 11.53 -8.10 8.55
CA LEU A 84 10.85 -9.40 8.63
C LEU A 84 11.72 -10.36 9.43
N THR A 85 11.19 -10.91 10.50
CA THR A 85 11.87 -11.89 11.35
C THR A 85 11.17 -13.24 11.24
N GLY A 86 11.89 -14.25 10.75
CA GLY A 86 11.46 -15.64 10.68
C GLY A 86 11.93 -16.47 11.87
N ILE A 87 11.71 -17.78 11.78
CA ILE A 87 12.13 -18.75 12.79
C ILE A 87 13.66 -18.68 13.01
N ARG A 88 14.08 -18.85 14.27
CA ARG A 88 15.49 -18.78 14.71
C ARG A 88 16.15 -17.41 14.43
N GLY A 89 15.37 -16.34 14.33
CA GLY A 89 15.89 -14.97 14.23
C GLY A 89 16.46 -14.61 12.86
N LYS A 90 16.18 -15.40 11.81
CA LYS A 90 16.56 -15.04 10.44
C LYS A 90 15.81 -13.77 10.03
N THR A 91 16.55 -12.75 9.61
CA THR A 91 15.98 -11.42 9.30
C THR A 91 16.12 -11.05 7.84
N PHE A 92 15.16 -10.30 7.34
CA PHE A 92 15.19 -9.66 6.02
C PHE A 92 14.68 -8.24 6.11
N SER A 93 15.35 -7.30 5.45
CA SER A 93 14.85 -5.94 5.31
C SER A 93 14.05 -5.85 4.02
N PHE A 94 12.84 -5.31 4.10
CA PHE A 94 11.90 -5.16 3.01
C PHE A 94 11.66 -3.68 2.77
N ARG A 95 12.03 -3.20 1.58
CA ARG A 95 11.78 -1.83 1.12
C ARG A 95 10.73 -1.86 0.02
N GLY A 96 9.54 -1.38 0.33
CA GLY A 96 8.45 -1.19 -0.60
C GLY A 96 8.27 0.28 -0.99
N VAL A 97 8.03 0.54 -2.27
CA VAL A 97 7.69 1.88 -2.79
C VAL A 97 6.44 1.76 -3.65
N LYS A 98 5.45 2.59 -3.36
CA LYS A 98 4.29 2.82 -4.22
C LYS A 98 4.35 4.25 -4.76
N TYR A 99 4.22 4.38 -6.07
CA TYR A 99 4.29 5.66 -6.76
C TYR A 99 2.89 6.22 -6.99
N VAL A 100 2.70 7.50 -6.68
CA VAL A 100 1.44 8.24 -6.83
C VAL A 100 1.73 9.47 -7.68
N LYS A 101 1.42 9.40 -8.97
CA LYS A 101 1.62 10.53 -9.91
C LYS A 101 0.51 11.57 -9.76
N ASN A 102 0.87 12.84 -9.65
CA ASN A 102 -0.10 13.92 -9.40
C ASN A 102 -1.08 14.17 -10.55
N ASN A 103 -0.82 13.70 -11.78
CA ASN A 103 -1.56 14.13 -12.99
C ASN A 103 -2.10 12.98 -13.85
N SER A 104 -2.54 11.86 -13.26
CA SER A 104 -3.05 10.73 -14.05
C SER A 104 -4.52 10.94 -14.46
N PHE A 105 -4.81 11.91 -15.34
CA PHE A 105 -6.08 11.96 -16.06
C PHE A 105 -6.11 10.83 -17.12
N GLY A 106 -6.37 9.58 -16.71
CA GLY A 106 -6.55 8.44 -17.63
C GLY A 106 -6.50 7.05 -16.99
N GLU A 107 -6.89 6.01 -17.75
CA GLU A 107 -6.94 4.58 -17.33
C GLU A 107 -5.60 4.04 -16.80
N VAL A 108 -4.47 4.66 -17.18
CA VAL A 108 -3.10 4.28 -16.79
C VAL A 108 -2.79 4.60 -15.32
N GLY A 109 -3.54 5.50 -14.67
CA GLY A 109 -3.30 5.88 -13.26
C GLY A 109 -3.80 4.87 -12.20
N LEU A 110 -4.63 3.91 -12.60
CA LEU A 110 -5.28 2.95 -11.68
C LEU A 110 -4.35 1.80 -11.26
N GLU A 111 -3.48 1.33 -12.16
CA GLU A 111 -2.54 0.24 -11.86
C GLU A 111 -1.37 0.71 -10.97
N ASP A 112 -0.96 1.97 -11.11
CA ASP A 112 0.18 2.55 -10.40
C ASP A 112 -0.09 2.72 -8.90
N THR A 113 -1.33 3.04 -8.49
CA THR A 113 -1.70 3.27 -7.08
C THR A 113 -2.00 1.98 -6.30
N THR A 114 -2.17 0.85 -6.97
CA THR A 114 -2.47 -0.45 -6.35
C THR A 114 -1.26 -1.37 -6.27
N THR A 115 -0.18 -1.00 -6.96
CA THR A 115 1.05 -1.76 -7.01
C THR A 115 2.05 -1.27 -5.95
N LEU A 116 2.70 -2.21 -5.26
CA LEU A 116 3.83 -1.97 -4.38
C LEU A 116 5.05 -2.68 -4.96
N PHE A 117 6.07 -1.92 -5.32
CA PHE A 117 7.35 -2.44 -5.80
C PHE A 117 8.27 -2.66 -4.62
N VAL A 118 8.85 -3.84 -4.52
CA VAL A 118 9.57 -4.29 -3.33
C VAL A 118 10.97 -4.74 -3.71
N THR A 119 11.94 -4.33 -2.90
CA THR A 119 13.28 -4.92 -2.86
C THR A 119 13.53 -5.50 -1.48
N VAL A 120 14.05 -6.73 -1.44
CA VAL A 120 14.36 -7.45 -0.20
C VAL A 120 15.86 -7.68 -0.09
N TYR A 121 16.41 -7.48 1.11
CA TYR A 121 17.81 -7.74 1.44
C TYR A 121 17.91 -8.71 2.62
N GLN A 122 19.03 -9.43 2.70
CA GLN A 122 19.32 -10.30 3.84
C GLN A 122 19.78 -9.46 5.05
N GLY A 123 19.26 -9.78 6.23
CA GLY A 123 19.60 -9.08 7.47
C GLY A 123 18.76 -7.83 7.70
N LYS A 124 19.26 -6.89 8.49
CA LYS A 124 18.55 -5.65 8.86
C LYS A 124 18.96 -4.41 8.05
N ASN A 125 19.85 -4.55 7.07
CA ASN A 125 20.33 -3.43 6.27
C ASN A 125 19.60 -3.33 4.93
N PHE A 126 19.07 -2.15 4.61
CA PHE A 126 18.36 -1.84 3.37
C PHE A 126 19.29 -1.52 2.18
N SER A 127 20.58 -1.89 2.27
CA SER A 127 21.59 -1.61 1.26
C SER A 127 22.43 -2.83 0.93
N GLY A 128 23.18 -2.74 -0.17
CA GLY A 128 23.98 -3.84 -0.69
C GLY A 128 23.24 -4.67 -1.74
N LYS A 129 23.63 -5.93 -1.91
CA LYS A 129 23.06 -6.81 -2.93
C LYS A 129 21.70 -7.37 -2.45
N PRO A 130 20.59 -7.10 -3.16
CA PRO A 130 19.30 -7.65 -2.78
C PRO A 130 19.27 -9.18 -2.95
N VAL A 131 18.39 -9.85 -2.21
CA VAL A 131 18.10 -11.29 -2.38
C VAL A 131 16.99 -11.54 -3.41
N GLY A 132 16.18 -10.52 -3.67
CA GLY A 132 15.16 -10.54 -4.71
C GLY A 132 14.27 -9.31 -4.69
N ASN A 133 13.34 -9.27 -5.63
CA ASN A 133 12.34 -8.22 -5.76
C ASN A 133 10.94 -8.84 -5.73
N ALA A 134 9.96 -8.06 -5.30
CA ALA A 134 8.56 -8.45 -5.37
C ALA A 134 7.71 -7.34 -6.01
N LYS A 135 6.61 -7.75 -6.64
CA LYS A 135 5.53 -6.88 -7.07
C LYS A 135 4.28 -7.35 -6.37
N LEU A 136 3.76 -6.50 -5.48
CA LEU A 136 2.57 -6.79 -4.71
C LEU A 136 1.43 -5.93 -5.21
N PHE A 137 0.22 -6.50 -5.21
CA PHE A 137 -0.98 -5.80 -5.60
C PHE A 137 -2.05 -5.93 -4.52
N VAL A 138 -2.88 -4.91 -4.42
CA VAL A 138 -4.16 -4.95 -3.72
C VAL A 138 -5.26 -4.70 -4.74
N THR A 139 -6.24 -5.60 -4.80
CA THR A 139 -7.38 -5.37 -5.68
C THR A 139 -8.16 -4.15 -5.20
N LEU A 140 -8.75 -3.40 -6.13
CA LEU A 140 -9.53 -2.21 -5.78
C LEU A 140 -10.64 -2.48 -4.73
N PRO A 141 -11.43 -3.56 -4.80
CA PRO A 141 -12.42 -3.85 -3.76
C PRO A 141 -11.79 -4.09 -2.37
N ASN A 142 -10.64 -4.76 -2.30
CA ASN A 142 -9.95 -4.99 -1.04
C ASN A 142 -9.31 -3.72 -0.51
N PHE A 143 -8.82 -2.86 -1.40
CA PHE A 143 -8.32 -1.54 -1.03
C PHE A 143 -9.42 -0.66 -0.44
N MET A 144 -10.61 -0.63 -1.05
CA MET A 144 -11.77 0.11 -0.51
C MET A 144 -12.24 -0.45 0.84
N LYS A 145 -12.19 -1.76 1.05
CA LYS A 145 -12.47 -2.37 2.36
C LYS A 145 -11.47 -1.92 3.43
N GLN A 146 -10.18 -1.84 3.08
CA GLN A 146 -9.14 -1.37 4.00
C GLN A 146 -9.33 0.12 4.32
N LEU A 147 -9.67 0.93 3.32
CA LEU A 147 -10.00 2.34 3.53
C LEU A 147 -11.19 2.49 4.48
N ALA A 148 -12.27 1.72 4.26
CA ALA A 148 -13.45 1.75 5.11
C ALA A 148 -13.18 1.23 6.54
N ALA A 149 -12.14 0.42 6.72
CA ALA A 149 -11.69 -0.07 8.03
C ALA A 149 -10.72 0.90 8.72
N THR A 150 -10.35 2.02 8.08
CA THR A 150 -9.53 3.05 8.71
C THR A 150 -10.33 3.73 9.80
N GLU A 151 -9.75 3.81 10.99
CA GLU A 151 -10.38 4.44 12.14
C GLU A 151 -9.49 5.55 12.69
N ILE A 152 -10.07 6.73 12.93
CA ILE A 152 -9.45 7.76 13.75
C ILE A 152 -9.85 7.53 15.20
N THR A 153 -8.89 7.17 16.03
CA THR A 153 -9.05 6.91 17.47
C THR A 153 -8.49 8.07 18.30
N ASN A 154 -8.62 7.99 19.63
CA ASN A 154 -8.04 8.95 20.59
C ASN A 154 -8.44 10.43 20.36
N THR A 155 -9.70 10.69 19.99
CA THR A 155 -10.25 12.04 19.84
C THR A 155 -11.09 12.45 21.05
N GLN A 156 -11.14 13.75 21.34
CA GLN A 156 -11.85 14.29 22.52
C GLN A 156 -13.37 14.34 22.31
N SER A 157 -13.85 14.24 21.06
CA SER A 157 -15.28 14.27 20.74
C SER A 157 -15.62 13.60 19.40
N LYS A 158 -16.90 13.25 19.21
CA LYS A 158 -17.41 12.74 17.92
C LYS A 158 -17.25 13.74 16.77
N VAL A 159 -17.33 15.05 17.06
CA VAL A 159 -17.16 16.11 16.06
C VAL A 159 -15.71 16.19 15.61
N GLU A 160 -14.76 16.06 16.55
CA GLU A 160 -13.33 16.00 16.23
C GLU A 160 -12.99 14.73 15.43
N LYS A 161 -13.54 13.57 15.82
CA LYS A 161 -13.41 12.33 15.04
C LYS A 161 -13.87 12.53 13.59
N LEU A 162 -15.08 13.06 13.39
CA LEU A 162 -15.62 13.31 12.05
C LEU A 162 -14.79 14.31 11.25
N LYS A 163 -14.26 15.35 11.90
CA LYS A 163 -13.36 16.33 11.27
C LYS A 163 -12.10 15.67 10.73
N TRP A 164 -11.44 14.83 11.54
CA TRP A 164 -10.22 14.14 11.13
C TRP A 164 -10.47 13.04 10.11
N GLU A 165 -11.57 12.30 10.24
CA GLU A 165 -12.03 11.36 9.20
C GLU A 165 -12.24 12.08 7.87
N SER A 166 -12.99 13.21 7.85
CA SER A 166 -13.19 14.00 6.63
C SER A 166 -11.87 14.46 6.04
N ARG A 167 -10.96 15.03 6.84
CA ARG A 167 -9.64 15.47 6.37
C ARG A 167 -8.81 14.34 5.80
N PHE A 168 -8.81 13.19 6.46
CA PHE A 168 -8.11 12.00 5.97
C PHE A 168 -8.71 11.52 4.65
N TYR A 169 -10.03 11.41 4.54
CA TYR A 169 -10.69 11.00 3.30
C TYR A 169 -10.53 12.04 2.18
N ASP A 170 -10.60 13.34 2.46
CA ASP A 170 -10.39 14.41 1.48
C ASP A 170 -8.95 14.39 0.96
N PHE A 171 -7.97 14.21 1.84
CA PHE A 171 -6.57 14.04 1.45
C PHE A 171 -6.38 12.76 0.61
N PHE A 172 -6.96 11.65 1.06
CA PHE A 172 -6.82 10.35 0.44
C PHE A 172 -7.50 10.30 -0.94
N ILE A 173 -8.76 10.74 -1.04
CA ILE A 173 -9.51 10.89 -2.30
C ILE A 173 -8.84 11.94 -3.19
N GLY A 174 -8.36 13.05 -2.61
CA GLY A 174 -7.48 14.04 -3.24
C GLY A 174 -6.30 13.42 -3.98
N SER A 175 -5.64 12.45 -3.35
CA SER A 175 -4.53 11.69 -3.94
C SER A 175 -4.92 10.55 -4.88
N LEU A 176 -6.22 10.22 -4.96
CA LEU A 176 -6.76 9.02 -5.63
C LEU A 176 -7.96 9.30 -6.56
N TRP A 177 -8.13 10.56 -7.02
CA TRP A 177 -9.33 11.11 -7.67
C TRP A 177 -9.94 10.30 -8.84
N ILE A 178 -9.27 9.27 -9.34
CA ILE A 178 -9.73 8.40 -10.42
C ILE A 178 -10.81 7.40 -9.98
N PHE A 179 -10.89 7.02 -8.70
CA PHE A 179 -11.78 5.91 -8.29
C PHE A 179 -13.27 6.29 -8.16
N ILE A 180 -13.59 7.54 -7.80
CA ILE A 180 -15.00 7.97 -7.62
C ILE A 180 -15.73 8.13 -8.96
N VAL A 181 -15.02 8.50 -10.03
CA VAL A 181 -15.61 8.71 -11.35
C VAL A 181 -16.08 7.38 -11.97
N LEU A 182 -15.39 6.27 -11.72
CA LEU A 182 -15.70 4.95 -12.29
C LEU A 182 -16.90 4.24 -11.63
N LEU A 183 -17.16 4.45 -10.34
CA LEU A 183 -18.33 3.87 -9.68
C LEU A 183 -19.66 4.52 -10.12
N ARG A 184 -19.60 5.69 -10.75
CA ARG A 184 -20.78 6.41 -11.25
C ARG A 184 -21.25 5.95 -12.64
N GLN A 185 -20.47 5.15 -13.37
CA GLN A 185 -20.78 4.73 -14.74
C GLN A 185 -21.31 3.30 -14.92
N ARG A 186 -21.50 2.50 -13.87
CA ARG A 186 -22.21 1.20 -13.99
C ARG A 186 -23.69 1.32 -13.63
N ARG A 187 -24.45 2.12 -14.39
CA ARG A 187 -25.87 1.82 -14.63
C ARG A 187 -25.95 1.05 -15.94
N VAL A 188 -25.97 -0.28 -15.84
CA VAL A 188 -26.46 -1.11 -16.94
C VAL A 188 -27.97 -0.90 -16.99
N THR A 189 -28.45 -0.06 -17.90
CA THR A 189 -29.87 -0.03 -18.26
C THR A 189 -30.12 -1.19 -19.21
N LEU A 190 -30.61 -2.31 -18.68
CA LEU A 190 -31.19 -3.37 -19.51
C LEU A 190 -32.55 -2.88 -20.02
N ILE A 191 -32.62 -2.52 -21.31
CA ILE A 191 -33.91 -2.33 -21.99
C ILE A 191 -34.33 -3.70 -22.50
N SER A 192 -35.36 -4.27 -21.88
CA SER A 192 -36.07 -5.42 -22.45
C SER A 192 -37.04 -4.91 -23.51
N THR A 193 -36.76 -5.15 -24.78
CA THR A 193 -37.78 -5.06 -25.82
C THR A 193 -38.39 -6.44 -26.02
N HIS A 194 -39.42 -6.74 -25.24
CA HIS A 194 -40.40 -7.73 -25.63
C HIS A 194 -41.58 -6.97 -26.25
N ARG A 195 -41.75 -7.05 -27.57
CA ARG A 195 -43.07 -6.99 -28.20
C ARG A 195 -43.19 -8.11 -29.22
N ARG A 196 -44.18 -8.96 -28.95
CA ARG A 196 -44.83 -9.85 -29.90
C ARG A 196 -45.63 -9.00 -30.90
N GLY A 197 -45.75 -9.51 -32.11
CA GLY A 197 -46.51 -8.97 -33.23
C GLY A 197 -46.00 -9.65 -34.48
#